data_AF-A0A7V0KRE5-F1
#
_entry.id   AF-A0A7V0KRE5-F1
#
_cell.length_a   1.000
_cell.length_b   1.000
_cell.length_c   1.000
_cell.angle_alpha   90.00
_cell.angle_beta   90.00
_cell.angle_gamma   90.00
#
_symmetry.space_group_name_H-M   'P 1'
#
loop_
_entity.id
_entity.type
_entity.pdbx_description
1 polymer ?
#
loop_
_entity_poly.entity_id
_entity_poly.type
_entity_poly.pdbx_seq_one_letter_code
_entity_poly.pdbx_strand_id
1 'polypeptide(L)' 'MTDSDDLLVEIGTEELPPRALPRLSEAFEEGLCAGLAAAGLVHGRAHRYAAPRRLAVWIE' A
#
# COMPACT_ATOMS: atom_id res chain seq x y z
N MET A 1 -25.26 2.85 8.27
CA MET A 1 -24.14 3.16 7.35
C MET A 1 -22.89 2.89 8.14
N THR A 2 -22.15 1.84 7.80
CA THR A 2 -20.77 1.70 8.29
C THR A 2 -19.97 2.74 7.54
N ASP A 3 -19.58 3.80 8.23
CA ASP A 3 -18.62 4.77 7.70
C ASP A 3 -17.31 4.01 7.49
N SER A 4 -16.80 4.03 6.26
CA SER A 4 -15.50 3.48 5.90
C SER A 4 -14.64 4.69 5.58
N ASP A 5 -13.61 4.91 6.38
CA ASP A 5 -12.63 5.95 6.12
C ASP A 5 -11.51 5.40 5.26
N ASP A 6 -11.05 6.23 4.32
CA ASP A 6 -9.89 5.94 3.51
C ASP A 6 -8.62 5.81 4.37
N LEU A 7 -7.77 4.84 4.05
CA LEU A 7 -6.46 4.66 4.67
C LEU A 7 -5.34 4.85 3.63
N LEU A 8 -4.50 5.86 3.84
CA LEU A 8 -3.26 6.04 3.08
C LEU A 8 -2.05 5.66 3.94
N VAL A 9 -1.29 4.65 3.49
CA VAL A 9 -0.02 4.27 4.12
C VAL A 9 1.12 4.64 3.18
N GLU A 10 2.05 5.46 3.67
CA GLU A 10 3.23 5.87 2.91
C GLU A 10 4.51 5.47 3.63
N ILE A 11 5.47 4.95 2.88
CA ILE A 11 6.84 4.70 3.33
C ILE A 11 7.77 5.63 2.57
N GLY A 12 8.43 6.52 3.30
CA GLY A 12 9.57 7.28 2.79
C GLY A 12 10.78 6.35 2.66
N THR A 13 11.44 6.37 1.50
CA THR A 13 12.60 5.54 1.24
C THR A 13 13.77 6.41 0.80
N GLU A 14 14.99 5.88 0.93
CA GLU A 14 16.13 6.37 0.16
C GLU A 14 15.90 6.12 -1.34
N GLU A 15 16.89 6.45 -2.19
CA GLU A 15 16.76 6.26 -3.63
C GLU A 15 16.73 4.77 -4.02
N LEU A 16 15.52 4.29 -4.33
CA LEU A 16 15.27 2.94 -4.80
C LEU A 16 15.64 2.80 -6.29
N PRO A 17 16.19 1.64 -6.69
CA PRO A 17 16.45 1.35 -8.08
C PRO A 17 15.15 1.40 -8.92
N PRO A 18 15.12 2.10 -10.06
CA PRO A 18 13.90 2.20 -10.90
C PRO A 18 13.33 0.85 -11.32
N ARG A 19 14.19 -0.15 -11.53
CA ARG A 19 13.79 -1.51 -11.90
C ARG A 19 13.13 -2.30 -10.76
N ALA A 20 13.36 -1.89 -9.51
CA ALA A 20 12.80 -2.55 -8.33
C ALA A 20 11.43 -1.98 -7.94
N LEU A 21 11.12 -0.73 -8.32
CA LEU A 21 9.89 -0.03 -7.92
C LEU A 21 8.61 -0.83 -8.17
N PRO A 22 8.37 -1.45 -9.35
CA PRO A 22 7.12 -2.18 -9.58
C PRO A 22 6.94 -3.34 -8.60
N ARG A 23 8.00 -4.15 -8.40
CA ARG A 23 7.98 -5.30 -7.50
C ARG A 23 7.85 -4.89 -6.03
N LEU A 24 8.53 -3.83 -5.61
CA LEU A 24 8.47 -3.34 -4.24
C LEU A 24 7.09 -2.75 -3.91
N SER A 25 6.49 -2.04 -4.86
CA SER A 25 5.14 -1.48 -4.73
C SER A 25 4.07 -2.56 -4.66
N GLU A 26 4.18 -3.59 -5.50
CA GLU A 26 3.32 -4.79 -5.47
C GLU A 26 3.44 -5.53 -4.13
N ALA A 27 4.67 -5.82 -3.69
CA ALA A 27 4.89 -6.48 -2.39
C ALA A 27 4.38 -5.67 -1.20
N PHE A 28 4.43 -4.33 -1.28
CA PHE A 28 3.90 -3.45 -0.24
C PHE A 28 2.36 -3.48 -0.20
N GLU A 29 1.69 -3.43 -1.36
CA GLU A 29 0.25 -3.59 -1.49
C GLU A 29 -0.21 -4.95 -0.94
N GLU A 30 0.42 -6.04 -1.38
CA GLU A 30 0.10 -7.40 -0.95
C GLU A 30 0.27 -7.57 0.57
N GLY A 31 1.38 -7.06 1.12
CA GLY A 31 1.65 -7.12 2.55
C GLY A 31 0.63 -6.36 3.38
N LEU A 32 0.20 -5.17 2.92
CA LEU A 32 -0.81 -4.38 3.61
C LEU A 32 -2.17 -5.08 3.59
N CYS A 33 -2.63 -5.55 2.42
CA CYS A 33 -3.90 -6.27 2.30
C CYS A 33 -3.89 -7.58 3.11
N ALA A 34 -2.79 -8.33 3.09
CA ALA A 34 -2.66 -9.54 3.90
C ALA A 34 -2.73 -9.22 5.41
N GLY A 35 -2.10 -8.13 5.85
CA GLY A 35 -2.16 -7.66 7.24
C GLY A 35 -3.57 -7.28 7.67
N LEU A 36 -4.30 -6.54 6.83
CA LEU A 36 -5.70 -6.18 7.08
C LEU A 36 -6.60 -7.43 7.17
N ALA A 37 -6.43 -8.37 6.24
CA ALA A 37 -7.15 -9.63 6.25
C ALA A 37 -6.85 -10.47 7.51
N ALA A 38 -5.59 -10.55 7.92
CA ALA A 38 -5.19 -11.24 9.15
C ALA A 38 -5.76 -10.59 10.42
N ALA A 39 -5.98 -9.28 10.40
CA ALA A 39 -6.64 -8.54 11.48
C ALA A 39 -8.18 -8.66 11.45
N GLY A 40 -8.76 -9.36 10.47
CA GLY A 40 -10.21 -9.47 10.29
C GLY A 40 -10.87 -8.17 9.80
N LEU A 41 -10.09 -7.25 9.23
CA LEU A 41 -10.58 -5.98 8.72
C LEU A 41 -10.95 -6.12 7.24
N VAL A 42 -12.23 -5.90 6.94
CA VAL A 42 -12.69 -5.77 5.55
C VAL A 42 -12.27 -4.39 5.05
N HIS A 43 -11.77 -4.34 3.82
CA HIS A 43 -11.34 -3.11 3.18
C HIS A 43 -11.85 -3.03 1.74
N GLY A 44 -11.91 -1.82 1.18
CA GLY A 44 -12.24 -1.62 -0.22
C GLY A 44 -11.03 -1.81 -1.12
N ARG A 45 -10.97 -1.00 -2.17
CA ARG A 45 -9.98 -1.14 -3.23
C ARG A 45 -8.62 -0.62 -2.77
N ALA A 46 -7.57 -1.39 -3.05
CA ALA A 46 -6.20 -0.94 -2.88
C ALA A 46 -5.66 -0.29 -4.16
N HIS A 47 -4.97 0.83 -4.00
CA HIS A 47 -4.26 1.54 -5.06
C HIS A 47 -2.81 1.73 -4.65
N ARG A 48 -1.88 1.16 -5.42
CA ARG A 48 -0.44 1.32 -5.18
C ARG A 48 0.16 2.48 -5.97
N TYR A 49 1.10 3.16 -5.34
CA TYR A 49 1.92 4.21 -5.95
C TYR A 49 3.39 3.97 -5.62
N ALA A 50 4.26 4.33 -6.56
CA ALA A 50 5.70 4.17 -6.42
C ALA A 50 6.45 5.32 -7.08
N ALA A 51 7.41 5.88 -6.35
CA ALA A 51 8.40 6.83 -6.84
C ALA A 51 9.77 6.45 -6.24
N PRO A 52 10.90 6.93 -6.80
CA PRO A 52 12.24 6.52 -6.33
C PRO A 52 12.49 6.67 -4.83
N ARG A 53 11.78 7.57 -4.13
CA ARG A 53 11.95 7.80 -2.68
C ARG A 53 10.66 7.56 -1.87
N ARG A 54 9.68 6.86 -2.45
CA ARG A 54 8.36 6.69 -1.84
C ARG A 54 7.63 5.48 -2.37
N LEU A 55 7.05 4.71 -1.45
CA LEU A 55 6.00 3.73 -1.76
C LEU A 55 4.74 4.15 -1.00
N ALA A 56 3.58 4.03 -1.63
CA ALA A 56 2.31 4.32 -0.98
C ALA A 56 1.23 3.34 -1.41
N VAL A 57 0.31 3.03 -0.51
CA VAL A 57 -0.92 2.28 -0.80
C VAL A 57 -2.07 3.05 -0.18
N TRP A 58 -3.08 3.34 -1.00
CA TRP A 58 -4.35 3.92 -0.59
C TRP A 58 -5.43 2.85 -0.63
N ILE A 59 -6.17 2.72 0.46
CA ILE A 59 -7.33 1.84 0.62
C ILE A 59 -8.57 2.72 0.68
N GLU A 60 -9.52 2.48 -0.23
CA GLU A 60 -10.90 3.02 -0.20
C GLU A 60 -11.78 2.27 0.81
#